data_AF-A0A2D5S7Y6-F1
#
_entry.id   AF-A0A2D5S7Y6-F1
#
_cell.length_a   1.000
_cell.length_b   1.000
_cell.length_c   1.000
_cell.angle_alpha   90.00
_cell.angle_beta   90.00
_cell.angle_gamma   90.00
#
_symmetry.space_group_name_H-M   'P 1'
#
loop_
_entity.id
_entity.type
_entity.pdbx_description
1 polymer ?
#
loop_
_entity_poly.entity_id
_entity_poly.type
_entity_poly.pdbx_seq_one_letter_code
_entity_poly.pdbx_strand_id
1 'polypeptide(L)'
;MKSFQLAASVLLGVVASITMAESLRSTASIPAEVQTLTRFGYGAASKGGEGGRVIWVTNLNDSGAGSLRAALAVEETRIVKFKVGGTINLDKRILVESGRVTIDGLSAAEYGGITVQGGLAFSGCEDVVVRHIRSRGGYDTMGIYNSHRVLIDHVSTAWALDEDIDVWDSRDVTLAWCIMAEGAVEGHEKGPHSMGSLQAGGSARVTTHHCLFTGNLDRNPIIAGPTAKPKYPLDDYRFEVVNNVIYNYWNSSKFTGYARINFVGNFFRPGPDSSLGKPEINIIPKHQRWEDVRMDPQVFCEGNLGPRRQSDDLDELSLVMIYGKQNRQSKYGAYGAEAEQYIAGKPFGSPADAVLKPQPAEQAYRQVLDQVGAWPRDEVDQRLIREVREKQGKIGRVGPRWRKIYEQFQKKRQAKKER
;
A
#
# COMPACT_ATOMS: atom_id res chain seq x y z
N MET A 1 72.82 3.74 -51.05
CA MET A 1 72.05 3.94 -52.30
C MET A 1 70.76 3.16 -52.19
N LYS A 2 69.62 3.84 -52.45
CA LYS A 2 68.28 3.28 -52.75
C LYS A 2 67.53 2.63 -51.55
N SER A 3 66.53 3.29 -50.93
CA SER A 3 65.10 3.40 -51.31
C SER A 3 64.35 2.08 -51.08
N PHE A 4 63.10 1.95 -50.59
CA PHE A 4 61.97 2.79 -50.17
C PHE A 4 60.90 1.78 -49.66
N GLN A 5 60.01 2.16 -48.72
CA GLN A 5 58.56 1.79 -48.62
C GLN A 5 58.08 2.09 -47.17
N LEU A 6 57.34 3.18 -46.94
CA LEU A 6 55.86 3.30 -46.88
C LEU A 6 55.22 2.23 -45.98
N ALA A 7 54.33 2.45 -45.01
CA ALA A 7 53.50 3.55 -44.49
C ALA A 7 52.20 2.86 -44.00
N ALA A 8 51.70 3.16 -42.79
CA ALA A 8 50.27 3.17 -42.45
C ALA A 8 50.09 3.55 -40.97
N SER A 9 49.88 4.85 -40.71
CA SER A 9 49.43 5.34 -39.41
C SER A 9 47.90 5.37 -39.42
N VAL A 10 47.28 4.56 -38.57
CA VAL A 10 45.82 4.54 -38.36
C VAL A 10 45.44 5.71 -37.46
N LEU A 11 44.67 6.65 -38.02
CA LEU A 11 44.02 7.73 -37.26
C LEU A 11 42.75 7.14 -36.61
N LEU A 12 42.73 6.97 -35.29
CA LEU A 12 41.50 6.71 -34.54
C LEU A 12 40.71 8.01 -34.39
N GLY A 13 39.64 8.16 -35.18
CA GLY A 13 38.61 9.15 -34.95
C GLY A 13 37.62 8.66 -33.89
N VAL A 14 37.59 9.34 -32.73
CA VAL A 14 36.56 9.15 -31.71
C VAL A 14 35.29 9.86 -32.18
N VAL A 15 34.29 9.11 -32.64
CA VAL A 15 32.94 9.63 -32.85
C VAL A 15 32.16 9.42 -31.55
N ALA A 16 32.08 10.48 -30.74
CA ALA A 16 31.19 10.51 -29.58
C ALA A 16 29.74 10.50 -30.07
N SER A 17 29.08 9.35 -29.94
CA SER A 17 27.64 9.22 -30.19
C SER A 17 26.89 9.78 -28.99
N ILE A 18 26.46 11.04 -29.08
CA ILE A 18 25.48 11.61 -28.15
C ILE A 18 24.13 11.00 -28.52
N THR A 19 23.71 9.98 -27.78
CA THR A 19 22.33 9.50 -27.81
C THR A 19 21.48 10.48 -26.99
N MET A 20 20.71 11.30 -27.69
CA MET A 20 19.59 12.03 -27.10
C MET A 20 18.59 10.99 -26.58
N ALA A 21 18.49 10.88 -25.26
CA ALA A 21 17.38 10.19 -24.62
C ALA A 21 16.11 11.06 -24.80
N GLU A 22 15.40 10.86 -25.91
CA GLU A 22 14.02 11.32 -26.00
C GLU A 22 13.23 10.63 -24.88
N SER A 23 12.74 11.41 -23.92
CA SER A 23 11.86 10.88 -22.90
C SER A 23 10.58 10.39 -23.60
N LEU A 24 10.34 9.09 -23.54
CA LEU A 24 9.09 8.48 -23.94
C LEU A 24 7.99 9.09 -23.07
N ARG A 25 7.36 10.18 -23.55
CA ARG A 25 6.07 10.62 -23.01
C ARG A 25 5.13 9.45 -23.20
N SER A 26 4.66 8.87 -22.10
CA SER A 26 3.56 7.90 -22.15
C SER A 26 2.37 8.56 -22.85
N THR A 27 2.07 8.11 -24.06
CA THR A 27 0.96 8.58 -24.90
C THR A 27 -0.36 7.92 -24.52
N ALA A 28 -0.38 7.08 -23.49
CA ALA A 28 -1.62 6.48 -23.01
C ALA A 28 -2.50 7.55 -22.37
N SER A 29 -3.64 7.84 -23.00
CA SER A 29 -4.68 8.69 -22.42
C SER A 29 -5.12 8.13 -21.07
N ILE A 30 -5.20 8.98 -20.06
CA ILE A 30 -5.70 8.60 -18.73
C ILE A 30 -7.18 8.19 -18.87
N PRO A 31 -7.59 6.99 -18.42
CA PRO A 31 -8.98 6.55 -18.51
C PRO A 31 -9.95 7.54 -17.87
N ALA A 32 -11.15 7.70 -18.42
CA ALA A 32 -12.13 8.69 -17.93
C ALA A 32 -12.54 8.43 -16.47
N GLU A 33 -12.65 7.15 -16.11
CA GLU A 33 -12.97 6.67 -14.77
C GLU A 33 -11.90 7.07 -13.74
N VAL A 34 -10.63 7.09 -14.16
CA VAL A 34 -9.47 7.44 -13.33
C VAL A 34 -9.37 8.96 -13.12
N GLN A 35 -9.83 9.77 -14.08
CA GLN A 35 -9.77 11.23 -13.96
C GLN A 35 -10.71 11.76 -12.87
N THR A 36 -11.86 11.12 -12.69
CA THR A 36 -12.90 11.56 -11.75
C THR A 36 -12.68 11.02 -10.36
N LEU A 37 -12.65 11.88 -9.34
CA LEU A 37 -12.60 11.45 -7.95
C LEU A 37 -13.95 10.84 -7.55
N THR A 38 -14.01 9.52 -7.47
CA THR A 38 -15.15 8.80 -6.92
C THR A 38 -14.86 8.44 -5.47
N ARG A 39 -15.83 8.68 -4.57
CA ARG A 39 -15.64 8.51 -3.12
C ARG A 39 -16.50 7.36 -2.61
N PHE A 40 -15.86 6.33 -2.06
CA PHE A 40 -16.49 5.19 -1.40
C PHE A 40 -15.78 4.85 -0.08
N GLY A 41 -16.41 3.99 0.71
CA GLY A 41 -15.85 3.55 1.99
C GLY A 41 -15.90 4.64 3.07
N TYR A 42 -15.29 4.35 4.21
CA TYR A 42 -15.40 5.20 5.39
C TYR A 42 -14.79 6.60 5.24
N GLY A 43 -13.80 6.78 4.36
CA GLY A 43 -13.20 8.08 4.04
C GLY A 43 -14.00 8.92 3.03
N ALA A 44 -15.14 8.43 2.51
CA ALA A 44 -15.89 9.09 1.44
C ALA A 44 -16.42 10.47 1.82
N ALA A 45 -16.66 10.71 3.11
CA ALA A 45 -17.13 12.00 3.62
C ALA A 45 -16.03 13.09 3.65
N SER A 46 -14.76 12.76 3.34
CA SER A 46 -13.68 13.74 3.31
C SER A 46 -13.91 14.79 2.23
N LYS A 47 -13.98 16.05 2.69
CA LYS A 47 -14.08 17.22 1.81
C LYS A 47 -12.73 17.67 1.25
N GLY A 48 -11.62 17.19 1.84
CA GLY A 48 -10.30 17.70 1.51
C GLY A 48 -10.26 19.22 1.58
N GLY A 49 -9.78 19.84 0.51
CA GLY A 49 -9.67 21.29 0.33
C GLY A 49 -10.84 21.96 -0.38
N GLU A 50 -12.00 21.31 -0.53
CA GLU A 50 -13.17 21.88 -1.23
C GLU A 50 -13.54 23.29 -0.71
N GLY A 51 -13.80 24.21 -1.62
CA GLY A 51 -14.06 25.64 -1.30
C GLY A 51 -12.83 26.45 -0.87
N GLY A 52 -11.66 25.81 -0.77
CA GLY A 52 -10.40 26.43 -0.40
C GLY A 52 -9.67 27.12 -1.56
N ARG A 53 -8.53 27.72 -1.21
CA ARG A 53 -7.64 28.34 -2.20
C ARG A 53 -6.88 27.27 -3.00
N VAL A 54 -6.79 27.45 -4.31
CA VAL A 54 -5.88 26.67 -5.15
C VAL A 54 -4.45 27.20 -4.99
N ILE A 55 -3.51 26.31 -4.63
CA ILE A 55 -2.09 26.61 -4.52
C ILE A 55 -1.34 25.77 -5.54
N TRP A 56 -0.56 26.44 -6.37
CA TRP A 56 0.25 25.79 -7.40
C TRP A 56 1.67 25.54 -6.90
N VAL A 57 2.09 24.29 -6.93
CA VAL A 57 3.49 23.88 -6.86
C VAL A 57 4.12 24.14 -8.23
N THR A 58 5.23 24.88 -8.25
CA THR A 58 5.86 25.39 -9.47
C THR A 58 7.32 25.01 -9.60
N ASN A 59 7.89 24.31 -8.63
CA ASN A 59 9.25 23.75 -8.70
C ASN A 59 9.33 22.43 -7.92
N LEU A 60 10.42 21.69 -8.14
CA LEU A 60 10.68 20.39 -7.51
C LEU A 60 11.64 20.49 -6.31
N ASN A 61 11.91 21.70 -5.82
CA ASN A 61 12.78 21.89 -4.67
C ASN A 61 12.09 21.35 -3.41
N ASP A 62 12.88 20.83 -2.46
CA ASP A 62 12.35 20.39 -1.16
C ASP A 62 11.57 21.51 -0.44
N SER A 63 12.09 22.74 -0.48
CA SER A 63 11.58 23.87 0.28
C SER A 63 11.67 25.19 -0.50
N GLY A 64 11.17 26.26 0.13
CA GLY A 64 11.11 27.61 -0.46
C GLY A 64 9.82 27.87 -1.24
N ALA A 65 9.65 29.11 -1.70
CA ALA A 65 8.45 29.53 -2.42
C ALA A 65 8.19 28.66 -3.66
N GLY A 66 6.94 28.25 -3.86
CA GLY A 66 6.52 27.39 -4.97
C GLY A 66 6.80 25.89 -4.80
N SER A 67 7.42 25.46 -3.69
CA SER A 67 7.62 24.04 -3.37
C SER A 67 6.34 23.37 -2.83
N LEU A 68 6.28 22.04 -2.90
CA LEU A 68 5.23 21.25 -2.25
C LEU A 68 5.20 21.48 -0.74
N ARG A 69 6.37 21.53 -0.09
CA ARG A 69 6.48 21.79 1.35
C ARG A 69 5.86 23.13 1.73
N ALA A 70 6.15 24.19 0.97
CA ALA A 70 5.55 25.50 1.22
C ALA A 70 4.03 25.49 1.02
N ALA A 71 3.52 24.79 0.00
CA ALA A 71 2.08 24.66 -0.24
C ALA A 71 1.35 23.88 0.88
N LEU A 72 2.00 22.85 1.44
CA LEU A 72 1.43 22.04 2.51
C LEU A 72 1.56 22.67 3.90
N ALA A 73 2.47 23.62 4.09
CA ALA A 73 2.62 24.39 5.33
C ALA A 73 1.51 25.44 5.55
N VAL A 74 0.73 25.77 4.51
CA VAL A 74 -0.43 26.67 4.60
C VAL A 74 -1.52 26.02 5.47
N GLU A 75 -2.09 26.75 6.42
CA GLU A 75 -3.05 26.18 7.40
C GLU A 75 -4.50 26.28 6.93
N GLU A 76 -4.78 27.22 6.02
CA GLU A 76 -6.10 27.43 5.45
C GLU A 76 -6.54 26.25 4.56
N THR A 77 -7.85 26.14 4.35
CA THR A 77 -8.44 25.16 3.43
C THR A 77 -7.87 25.35 2.04
N ARG A 78 -7.29 24.30 1.45
CA ARG A 78 -6.48 24.44 0.23
C ARG A 78 -6.49 23.22 -0.68
N ILE A 79 -6.42 23.50 -1.98
CA ILE A 79 -6.23 22.50 -3.02
C ILE A 79 -4.84 22.72 -3.61
N VAL A 80 -3.93 21.78 -3.36
CA VAL A 80 -2.57 21.77 -3.88
C VAL A 80 -2.58 21.08 -5.24
N LYS A 81 -2.14 21.81 -6.27
CA LYS A 81 -2.01 21.36 -7.67
C LYS A 81 -0.60 21.64 -8.17
N PHE A 82 -0.22 21.06 -9.31
CA PHE A 82 1.14 21.08 -9.83
C PHE A 82 1.19 21.67 -11.24
N LYS A 83 2.15 22.58 -11.49
CA LYS A 83 2.55 23.06 -12.83
C LYS A 83 3.86 22.45 -13.31
N VAL A 84 4.32 21.42 -12.60
CA VAL A 84 5.57 20.70 -12.83
C VAL A 84 5.34 19.21 -12.58
N GLY A 85 6.18 18.38 -13.18
CA GLY A 85 6.23 16.94 -12.96
C GLY A 85 7.66 16.48 -12.76
N GLY A 86 7.84 15.30 -12.19
CA GLY A 86 9.13 14.74 -11.81
C GLY A 86 9.22 14.40 -10.33
N THR A 87 10.45 14.29 -9.83
CA THR A 87 10.71 13.86 -8.45
C THR A 87 11.09 15.05 -7.57
N ILE A 88 10.37 15.22 -6.48
CA ILE A 88 10.74 16.08 -5.35
C ILE A 88 11.56 15.22 -4.39
N ASN A 89 12.86 15.48 -4.31
CA ASN A 89 13.74 14.82 -3.36
C ASN A 89 13.68 15.57 -2.03
N LEU A 90 13.16 14.92 -0.99
CA LEU A 90 13.01 15.54 0.31
C LEU A 90 14.28 15.40 1.14
N ASP A 91 14.70 16.50 1.77
CA ASP A 91 15.77 16.48 2.78
C ASP A 91 15.27 15.81 4.08
N LYS A 92 13.97 15.98 4.36
CA LYS A 92 13.25 15.36 5.48
C LYS A 92 11.81 15.07 5.08
N ARG A 93 11.21 14.01 5.61
CA ARG A 93 9.77 13.73 5.45
C ARG A 93 8.92 14.99 5.65
N ILE A 94 7.96 15.23 4.76
CA ILE A 94 6.94 16.26 4.97
C ILE A 94 5.91 15.69 5.96
N LEU A 95 5.74 16.36 7.09
CA LEU A 95 4.66 16.11 8.04
C LEU A 95 3.63 17.24 7.89
N VAL A 96 2.43 16.89 7.46
CA VAL A 96 1.29 17.80 7.34
C VAL A 96 0.49 17.71 8.64
N GLU A 97 0.35 18.85 9.31
CA GLU A 97 -0.36 18.94 10.59
C GLU A 97 -1.64 19.79 10.47
N SER A 98 -1.84 20.44 9.32
CA SER A 98 -3.03 21.21 8.99
C SER A 98 -3.84 20.50 7.91
N GLY A 99 -5.02 20.00 8.32
CA GLY A 99 -6.00 19.32 7.45
C GLY A 99 -6.71 20.26 6.46
N ARG A 100 -7.92 19.87 6.04
CA ARG A 100 -8.74 20.53 5.01
C ARG A 100 -7.94 20.76 3.72
N VAL A 101 -7.32 19.68 3.25
CA VAL A 101 -6.36 19.72 2.16
C VAL A 101 -6.68 18.67 1.11
N THR A 102 -6.65 19.09 -0.16
CA THR A 102 -6.60 18.18 -1.30
C THR A 102 -5.24 18.30 -1.96
N ILE A 103 -4.52 17.18 -2.11
CA ILE A 103 -3.35 17.08 -2.99
C ILE A 103 -3.81 16.41 -4.28
N ASP A 104 -3.92 17.18 -5.36
CA ASP A 104 -4.39 16.74 -6.67
C ASP A 104 -3.21 16.56 -7.64
N GLY A 105 -2.53 15.42 -7.53
CA GLY A 105 -1.40 15.03 -8.37
C GLY A 105 -1.74 14.83 -9.85
N LEU A 106 -3.03 14.69 -10.19
CA LEU A 106 -3.47 14.52 -11.58
C LEU A 106 -3.17 15.77 -12.41
N SER A 107 -3.13 16.94 -11.77
CA SER A 107 -2.68 18.18 -12.42
C SER A 107 -1.23 18.14 -12.91
N ALA A 108 -0.40 17.24 -12.38
CA ALA A 108 0.96 17.01 -12.87
C ALA A 108 0.99 16.13 -14.14
N ALA A 109 -0.16 15.62 -14.62
CA ALA A 109 -0.19 14.55 -15.60
C ALA A 109 0.48 14.90 -16.93
N GLU A 110 0.20 16.09 -17.46
CA GLU A 110 0.83 16.59 -18.70
C GLU A 110 2.35 16.75 -18.59
N TYR A 111 2.87 16.80 -17.36
CA TYR A 111 4.30 16.90 -17.04
C TYR A 111 4.92 15.55 -16.65
N GLY A 112 4.20 14.43 -16.82
CA GLY A 112 4.69 13.09 -16.44
C GLY A 112 4.42 12.69 -14.98
N GLY A 113 3.53 13.42 -14.30
CA GLY A 113 3.12 13.17 -12.91
C GLY A 113 4.14 13.64 -11.87
N ILE A 114 3.82 13.45 -10.58
CA ILE A 114 4.70 13.85 -9.46
C ILE A 114 5.10 12.65 -8.58
N THR A 115 6.37 12.64 -8.15
CA THR A 115 6.92 11.71 -7.15
C THR A 115 7.47 12.49 -5.96
N VAL A 116 7.11 12.06 -4.76
CA VAL A 116 7.67 12.54 -3.49
C VAL A 116 8.62 11.48 -2.93
N GLN A 117 9.92 11.73 -3.03
CA GLN A 117 10.96 10.82 -2.52
C GLN A 117 11.34 11.22 -1.08
N GLY A 118 11.20 10.31 -0.12
CA GLY A 118 11.52 10.54 1.31
C GLY A 118 10.31 10.55 2.26
N GLY A 119 9.11 10.35 1.73
CA GLY A 119 7.88 10.12 2.50
C GLY A 119 7.01 11.37 2.73
N LEU A 120 5.71 11.13 2.89
CA LEU A 120 4.68 12.13 3.21
C LEU A 120 3.82 11.60 4.35
N ALA A 121 3.52 12.43 5.34
CA ALA A 121 2.69 12.03 6.47
C ALA A 121 1.66 13.10 6.83
N PHE A 122 0.54 12.66 7.38
CA PHE A 122 -0.51 13.48 7.96
C PHE A 122 -0.63 13.12 9.44
N SER A 123 -0.63 14.11 10.31
CA SER A 123 -0.76 13.90 11.76
C SER A 123 -1.77 14.87 12.34
N GLY A 124 -2.76 14.37 13.07
CA GLY A 124 -3.79 15.23 13.67
C GLY A 124 -4.68 15.95 12.64
N CYS A 125 -4.72 15.47 11.39
CA CYS A 125 -5.43 16.13 10.31
C CYS A 125 -6.89 15.69 10.23
N GLU A 126 -7.76 16.61 9.83
CA GLU A 126 -9.15 16.34 9.49
C GLU A 126 -9.42 16.76 8.04
N ASP A 127 -10.23 15.99 7.31
CA ASP A 127 -10.57 16.24 5.90
C ASP A 127 -9.34 16.32 4.99
N VAL A 128 -8.79 15.15 4.67
CA VAL A 128 -7.64 15.01 3.78
C VAL A 128 -8.06 14.22 2.54
N VAL A 129 -7.68 14.72 1.36
CA VAL A 129 -7.74 13.98 0.10
C VAL A 129 -6.35 14.01 -0.53
N VAL A 130 -5.80 12.86 -0.88
CA VAL A 130 -4.55 12.77 -1.63
C VAL A 130 -4.78 11.88 -2.84
N ARG A 131 -4.45 12.37 -4.03
CA ARG A 131 -4.59 11.56 -5.25
C ARG A 131 -3.51 11.75 -6.29
N HIS A 132 -3.27 10.68 -7.05
CA HIS A 132 -2.36 10.65 -8.21
C HIS A 132 -0.93 11.16 -7.94
N ILE A 133 -0.43 10.95 -6.72
CA ILE A 133 0.99 11.15 -6.42
C ILE A 133 1.67 9.80 -6.23
N ARG A 134 2.95 9.74 -6.58
CA ARG A 134 3.82 8.66 -6.14
C ARG A 134 4.53 9.10 -4.88
N SER A 135 4.67 8.22 -3.90
CA SER A 135 5.60 8.41 -2.80
C SER A 135 6.57 7.24 -2.74
N ARG A 136 7.85 7.52 -2.52
CA ARG A 136 8.92 6.52 -2.66
C ARG A 136 9.93 6.67 -1.53
N GLY A 137 10.35 5.55 -0.95
CA GLY A 137 11.27 5.55 0.18
C GLY A 137 10.71 6.26 1.42
N GLY A 138 11.59 6.62 2.35
CA GLY A 138 11.21 7.14 3.66
C GLY A 138 11.12 6.02 4.70
N TYR A 139 10.86 6.39 5.96
CA TYR A 139 10.61 5.40 7.01
C TYR A 139 9.27 4.71 6.73
N ASP A 140 8.19 5.46 6.87
CA ASP A 140 6.93 5.18 6.18
C ASP A 140 6.84 6.05 4.94
N THR A 141 6.41 5.46 3.85
CA THR A 141 6.26 6.20 2.59
C THR A 141 5.02 7.10 2.65
N MET A 142 3.90 6.59 3.16
CA MET A 142 2.70 7.38 3.44
C MET A 142 2.18 7.10 4.86
N GLY A 143 2.19 8.10 5.72
CA GLY A 143 1.70 7.98 7.09
C GLY A 143 0.40 8.73 7.34
N ILE A 144 -0.56 8.11 8.01
CA ILE A 144 -1.84 8.69 8.42
C ILE A 144 -2.00 8.44 9.92
N TYR A 145 -1.64 9.44 10.71
CA TYR A 145 -1.54 9.34 12.17
C TYR A 145 -2.59 10.21 12.84
N ASN A 146 -3.34 9.65 13.78
CA ASN A 146 -4.34 10.38 14.58
C ASN A 146 -5.23 11.33 13.75
N SER A 147 -5.63 10.89 12.57
CA SER A 147 -6.34 11.72 11.58
C SER A 147 -7.76 11.21 11.34
N HIS A 148 -8.61 12.07 10.79
CA HIS A 148 -10.04 11.80 10.63
C HIS A 148 -10.55 12.24 9.25
N ARG A 149 -11.42 11.43 8.62
CA ARG A 149 -11.93 11.66 7.25
C ARG A 149 -10.81 11.85 6.25
N VAL A 150 -10.15 10.74 5.91
CA VAL A 150 -9.01 10.70 5.00
C VAL A 150 -9.33 9.82 3.80
N LEU A 151 -9.13 10.35 2.59
CA LEU A 151 -9.26 9.60 1.34
C LEU A 151 -7.92 9.64 0.60
N ILE A 152 -7.31 8.47 0.45
CA ILE A 152 -6.13 8.27 -0.39
C ILE A 152 -6.58 7.50 -1.63
N ASP A 153 -6.51 8.13 -2.79
CA ASP A 153 -7.05 7.60 -4.04
C ASP A 153 -5.97 7.59 -5.14
N HIS A 154 -5.75 6.46 -5.81
CA HIS A 154 -4.76 6.38 -6.90
C HIS A 154 -3.36 6.88 -6.49
N VAL A 155 -2.90 6.54 -5.30
CA VAL A 155 -1.52 6.79 -4.86
C VAL A 155 -0.68 5.55 -5.10
N SER A 156 0.58 5.73 -5.50
CA SER A 156 1.53 4.63 -5.57
C SER A 156 2.63 4.82 -4.54
N THR A 157 2.77 3.87 -3.62
CA THR A 157 3.83 3.83 -2.62
C THR A 157 4.80 2.69 -2.90
N ALA A 158 6.09 2.94 -2.67
CA ALA A 158 7.07 1.87 -2.70
C ALA A 158 8.33 2.15 -1.87
N TRP A 159 8.99 1.06 -1.47
CA TRP A 159 10.30 1.04 -0.83
C TRP A 159 10.35 1.69 0.56
N ALA A 160 9.26 1.68 1.31
CA ALA A 160 9.27 2.09 2.72
C ALA A 160 10.20 1.23 3.59
N LEU A 161 10.78 1.81 4.64
CA LEU A 161 11.55 1.04 5.63
C LEU A 161 10.67 0.28 6.64
N ASP A 162 9.57 0.86 7.15
CA ASP A 162 8.54 0.19 7.98
C ASP A 162 7.31 -0.11 7.09
N GLU A 163 6.43 0.86 6.78
CA GLU A 163 5.22 0.62 5.96
C GLU A 163 5.08 1.48 4.69
N ASP A 164 4.64 0.85 3.58
CA ASP A 164 4.29 1.59 2.37
C ASP A 164 3.11 2.55 2.63
N ILE A 165 2.06 2.10 3.34
CA ILE A 165 1.01 2.96 3.91
C ILE A 165 0.69 2.55 5.36
N ASP A 166 0.89 3.46 6.32
CA ASP A 166 0.51 3.28 7.73
C ASP A 166 -0.74 4.10 8.08
N VAL A 167 -1.76 3.44 8.63
CA VAL A 167 -2.97 4.05 9.20
C VAL A 167 -2.99 3.76 10.69
N TRP A 168 -2.49 4.71 11.47
CA TRP A 168 -2.31 4.56 12.91
C TRP A 168 -3.18 5.56 13.67
N ASP A 169 -3.92 5.07 14.69
CA ASP A 169 -4.75 5.91 15.56
C ASP A 169 -5.84 6.73 14.84
N SER A 170 -6.17 6.39 13.60
CA SER A 170 -6.96 7.21 12.68
C SER A 170 -8.35 6.63 12.41
N ARG A 171 -9.31 7.48 12.06
CA ARG A 171 -10.71 7.05 11.85
C ARG A 171 -11.29 7.59 10.56
N ASP A 172 -12.17 6.84 9.93
CA ASP A 172 -12.82 7.22 8.66
C ASP A 172 -11.81 7.41 7.54
N VAL A 173 -11.12 6.32 7.22
CA VAL A 173 -10.04 6.31 6.23
C VAL A 173 -10.43 5.40 5.06
N THR A 174 -10.28 5.88 3.83
CA THR A 174 -10.35 5.04 2.63
C THR A 174 -9.00 5.06 1.91
N LEU A 175 -8.47 3.87 1.64
CA LEU A 175 -7.40 3.62 0.66
C LEU A 175 -8.05 3.02 -0.59
N ALA A 176 -8.10 3.77 -1.68
CA ALA A 176 -8.77 3.41 -2.92
C ALA A 176 -7.75 3.37 -4.07
N TRP A 177 -7.77 2.31 -4.88
CA TRP A 177 -6.98 2.24 -6.11
C TRP A 177 -5.48 2.49 -5.92
N CYS A 178 -4.93 2.20 -4.75
CA CYS A 178 -3.53 2.46 -4.44
C CYS A 178 -2.62 1.28 -4.79
N ILE A 179 -1.37 1.56 -5.17
CA ILE A 179 -0.29 0.57 -5.22
C ILE A 179 0.51 0.66 -3.93
N MET A 180 0.76 -0.47 -3.27
CA MET A 180 1.65 -0.63 -2.12
C MET A 180 2.67 -1.72 -2.46
N ALA A 181 3.92 -1.33 -2.72
CA ALA A 181 4.85 -2.23 -3.36
C ALA A 181 6.29 -2.19 -2.84
N GLU A 182 6.92 -3.36 -2.84
CA GLU A 182 8.36 -3.52 -2.67
C GLU A 182 8.95 -2.81 -1.43
N GLY A 183 8.26 -2.84 -0.28
CA GLY A 183 8.84 -2.34 0.96
C GLY A 183 10.27 -2.88 1.18
N ALA A 184 11.15 -2.07 1.76
CA ALA A 184 12.56 -2.37 1.91
C ALA A 184 12.78 -3.57 2.83
N VAL A 185 13.65 -4.50 2.40
CA VAL A 185 13.95 -5.72 3.16
C VAL A 185 14.97 -5.48 4.26
N GLU A 186 15.86 -4.51 4.08
CA GLU A 186 16.93 -4.18 5.01
C GLU A 186 16.75 -2.76 5.55
N GLY A 187 17.45 -2.44 6.65
CA GLY A 187 17.50 -1.09 7.22
C GLY A 187 16.58 -0.87 8.43
N HIS A 188 15.52 -1.66 8.59
CA HIS A 188 14.62 -1.54 9.74
C HIS A 188 15.20 -2.19 11.01
N GLU A 189 15.02 -1.55 12.17
CA GLU A 189 15.61 -1.98 13.45
C GLU A 189 15.05 -3.32 13.99
N LYS A 190 13.78 -3.62 13.70
CA LYS A 190 13.12 -4.91 13.97
C LYS A 190 13.68 -6.09 13.12
N GLY A 191 14.62 -5.85 12.20
CA GLY A 191 15.18 -6.86 11.30
C GLY A 191 14.54 -6.82 9.91
N PRO A 192 14.57 -7.94 9.15
CA PRO A 192 14.03 -7.97 7.79
C PRO A 192 12.61 -7.42 7.72
N HIS A 193 12.44 -6.38 6.93
CA HIS A 193 11.18 -5.65 6.75
C HIS A 193 10.66 -5.80 5.32
N SER A 194 9.60 -5.08 4.94
CA SER A 194 8.91 -5.07 3.64
C SER A 194 7.41 -5.29 3.84
N MET A 195 6.70 -4.20 4.11
CA MET A 195 5.30 -4.22 4.54
C MET A 195 4.42 -3.36 3.65
N GLY A 196 3.29 -3.91 3.22
CA GLY A 196 2.32 -3.18 2.41
C GLY A 196 1.55 -2.13 3.22
N SER A 197 0.70 -2.56 4.16
CA SER A 197 -0.06 -1.63 4.98
C SER A 197 -0.35 -2.15 6.38
N LEU A 198 -0.17 -1.26 7.36
CA LEU A 198 -0.57 -1.41 8.76
C LEU A 198 -1.81 -0.54 9.04
N GLN A 199 -2.82 -1.13 9.66
CA GLN A 199 -4.01 -0.43 10.14
C GLN A 199 -4.17 -0.74 11.63
N ALA A 200 -3.65 0.12 12.50
CA ALA A 200 -3.43 -0.18 13.91
C ALA A 200 -3.51 1.06 14.82
N GLY A 201 -2.95 0.97 16.03
CA GLY A 201 -2.92 2.08 17.00
C GLY A 201 -4.26 2.43 17.63
N GLY A 202 -5.35 1.71 17.33
CA GLY A 202 -6.70 2.15 17.70
C GLY A 202 -7.47 2.81 16.54
N SER A 203 -6.96 2.66 15.31
CA SER A 203 -7.70 2.99 14.10
C SER A 203 -9.05 2.27 14.04
N ALA A 204 -10.04 2.91 13.43
CA ALA A 204 -11.42 2.43 13.33
C ALA A 204 -12.05 2.91 12.02
N ARG A 205 -12.96 2.14 11.42
CA ARG A 205 -13.63 2.50 10.16
C ARG A 205 -12.61 2.81 9.05
N VAL A 206 -11.92 1.76 8.61
CA VAL A 206 -10.93 1.84 7.51
C VAL A 206 -11.37 0.96 6.36
N THR A 207 -11.51 1.54 5.17
CA THR A 207 -11.77 0.84 3.91
C THR A 207 -10.48 0.77 3.09
N THR A 208 -10.17 -0.40 2.55
CA THR A 208 -9.11 -0.64 1.57
C THR A 208 -9.74 -1.36 0.39
N HIS A 209 -9.87 -0.66 -0.74
CA HIS A 209 -10.51 -1.25 -1.92
C HIS A 209 -9.79 -0.99 -3.23
N HIS A 210 -9.84 -2.01 -4.10
CA HIS A 210 -9.25 -1.95 -5.44
C HIS A 210 -7.75 -1.60 -5.44
N CYS A 211 -7.05 -1.86 -4.34
CA CYS A 211 -5.61 -1.65 -4.21
C CYS A 211 -4.82 -2.85 -4.74
N LEU A 212 -3.57 -2.60 -5.13
CA LEU A 212 -2.59 -3.60 -5.49
C LEU A 212 -1.49 -3.66 -4.42
N PHE A 213 -1.40 -4.79 -3.74
CA PHE A 213 -0.27 -5.14 -2.87
C PHE A 213 0.68 -6.05 -3.65
N THR A 214 1.95 -5.67 -3.80
CA THR A 214 2.88 -6.46 -4.62
C THR A 214 4.33 -6.43 -4.16
N GLY A 215 4.98 -7.59 -4.14
CA GLY A 215 6.42 -7.67 -3.86
C GLY A 215 6.81 -7.36 -2.42
N ASN A 216 5.84 -7.47 -1.49
CA ASN A 216 6.04 -7.27 -0.06
C ASN A 216 6.26 -8.60 0.69
N LEU A 217 7.03 -8.57 1.79
CA LEU A 217 7.16 -9.74 2.66
C LEU A 217 5.91 -9.99 3.50
N ASP A 218 5.24 -8.96 3.99
CA ASP A 218 4.16 -9.12 4.97
C ASP A 218 3.17 -7.95 4.93
N ARG A 219 2.15 -8.01 5.79
CA ARG A 219 1.17 -6.94 6.01
C ARG A 219 0.49 -6.52 4.70
N ASN A 220 -0.17 -7.46 4.03
CA ASN A 220 -0.88 -7.21 2.78
C ASN A 220 -2.40 -7.42 2.88
N PRO A 221 -3.17 -6.59 3.63
CA PRO A 221 -2.75 -5.71 4.72
C PRO A 221 -2.61 -6.46 6.07
N ILE A 222 -2.10 -5.79 7.11
CA ILE A 222 -2.38 -6.19 8.50
C ILE A 222 -3.36 -5.20 9.15
N ILE A 223 -4.34 -5.74 9.88
CA ILE A 223 -5.29 -4.96 10.69
C ILE A 223 -5.16 -5.41 12.13
N ALA A 224 -4.90 -4.46 13.02
CA ALA A 224 -4.78 -4.68 14.45
C ALA A 224 -5.72 -3.75 15.21
N GLY A 225 -6.88 -4.30 15.61
CA GLY A 225 -7.80 -3.61 16.51
C GLY A 225 -7.23 -3.45 17.92
N PRO A 226 -7.91 -2.70 18.80
CA PRO A 226 -7.49 -2.55 20.19
C PRO A 226 -7.47 -3.91 20.88
N THR A 227 -6.52 -4.08 21.80
CA THR A 227 -6.41 -5.28 22.63
C THR A 227 -6.69 -5.01 24.11
N ALA A 228 -6.89 -3.74 24.47
CA ALA A 228 -7.25 -3.24 25.78
C ALA A 228 -8.36 -2.19 25.64
N LYS A 229 -8.47 -1.23 26.58
CA LYS A 229 -9.49 -0.18 26.54
C LYS A 229 -9.55 0.51 25.16
N PRO A 230 -10.70 0.44 24.45
CA PRO A 230 -10.82 1.04 23.14
C PRO A 230 -10.92 2.58 23.22
N LYS A 231 -10.40 3.26 22.18
CA LYS A 231 -10.49 4.71 21.96
C LYS A 231 -11.88 5.15 21.51
N TYR A 232 -12.58 4.29 20.76
CA TYR A 232 -13.91 4.53 20.20
C TYR A 232 -14.91 3.47 20.72
N PRO A 233 -16.22 3.65 20.55
CA PRO A 233 -17.19 2.57 20.72
C PRO A 233 -16.77 1.30 19.98
N LEU A 234 -17.00 0.12 20.56
CA LEU A 234 -16.59 -1.16 19.97
C LEU A 234 -17.17 -1.36 18.56
N ASP A 235 -18.39 -0.90 18.34
CA ASP A 235 -19.07 -0.95 17.05
C ASP A 235 -18.38 -0.14 15.95
N ASP A 236 -17.46 0.78 16.27
CA ASP A 236 -16.72 1.55 15.27
C ASP A 236 -15.48 0.81 14.74
N TYR A 237 -15.00 -0.26 15.37
CA TYR A 237 -13.82 -1.01 14.91
C TYR A 237 -14.14 -1.94 13.73
N ARG A 238 -14.76 -1.35 12.69
CA ARG A 238 -15.12 -1.97 11.43
C ARG A 238 -14.08 -1.67 10.37
N PHE A 239 -13.81 -2.65 9.53
CA PHE A 239 -12.81 -2.58 8.48
C PHE A 239 -13.36 -3.25 7.23
N GLU A 240 -13.03 -2.68 6.07
CA GLU A 240 -13.39 -3.22 4.77
C GLU A 240 -12.12 -3.49 3.98
N VAL A 241 -11.91 -4.74 3.58
CA VAL A 241 -10.84 -5.13 2.65
C VAL A 241 -11.52 -5.78 1.46
N VAL A 242 -11.78 -4.97 0.42
CA VAL A 242 -12.72 -5.33 -0.64
C VAL A 242 -12.07 -5.19 -2.01
N ASN A 243 -12.14 -6.24 -2.83
CA ASN A 243 -11.72 -6.18 -4.24
C ASN A 243 -10.25 -5.78 -4.49
N ASN A 244 -9.35 -6.10 -3.56
CA ASN A 244 -7.92 -5.86 -3.73
C ASN A 244 -7.23 -7.00 -4.49
N VAL A 245 -6.11 -6.69 -5.15
CA VAL A 245 -5.20 -7.68 -5.73
C VAL A 245 -3.97 -7.80 -4.84
N ILE A 246 -3.64 -9.03 -4.43
CA ILE A 246 -2.51 -9.31 -3.55
C ILE A 246 -1.58 -10.29 -4.28
N TYR A 247 -0.41 -9.80 -4.68
CA TYR A 247 0.50 -10.49 -5.61
C TYR A 247 1.92 -10.67 -5.05
N ASN A 248 2.56 -11.80 -5.37
CA ASN A 248 3.96 -12.09 -5.07
C ASN A 248 4.37 -11.78 -3.61
N TYR A 249 3.57 -12.29 -2.66
CA TYR A 249 3.69 -12.05 -1.23
C TYR A 249 4.35 -13.22 -0.49
N TRP A 250 5.12 -12.96 0.56
CA TRP A 250 5.59 -14.03 1.46
C TRP A 250 4.55 -14.38 2.53
N ASN A 251 4.07 -13.38 3.26
CA ASN A 251 2.88 -13.42 4.10
C ASN A 251 1.84 -12.46 3.50
N SER A 252 0.60 -12.91 3.47
CA SER A 252 -0.49 -12.15 2.86
C SER A 252 -1.21 -11.27 3.90
N SER A 253 -2.51 -11.44 4.11
CA SER A 253 -3.31 -10.63 5.03
C SER A 253 -3.28 -11.19 6.46
N LYS A 254 -3.28 -10.30 7.46
CA LYS A 254 -3.24 -10.65 8.90
C LYS A 254 -4.20 -9.82 9.74
N PHE A 255 -4.92 -10.46 10.65
CA PHE A 255 -5.93 -9.79 11.49
C PHE A 255 -5.75 -10.13 12.96
N THR A 256 -5.78 -9.14 13.83
CA THR A 256 -5.58 -9.30 15.28
C THR A 256 -6.28 -8.19 16.06
N GLY A 257 -6.40 -8.36 17.39
CA GLY A 257 -7.14 -7.44 18.25
C GLY A 257 -8.63 -7.35 17.89
N TYR A 258 -9.37 -6.47 18.55
CA TYR A 258 -10.80 -6.28 18.28
C TYR A 258 -11.00 -5.57 16.93
N ALA A 259 -11.05 -6.34 15.85
CA ALA A 259 -11.33 -5.87 14.50
C ALA A 259 -12.53 -6.61 13.92
N ARG A 260 -13.46 -5.89 13.28
CA ARG A 260 -14.66 -6.43 12.62
C ARG A 260 -14.52 -6.21 11.13
N ILE A 261 -14.11 -7.25 10.41
CA ILE A 261 -13.58 -7.09 9.04
C ILE A 261 -14.53 -7.72 8.04
N ASN A 262 -14.96 -6.95 7.05
CA ASN A 262 -15.53 -7.47 5.81
C ASN A 262 -14.38 -7.70 4.82
N PHE A 263 -14.05 -8.96 4.56
CA PHE A 263 -12.99 -9.37 3.63
C PHE A 263 -13.64 -10.00 2.38
N VAL A 264 -13.89 -9.19 1.34
CA VAL A 264 -14.81 -9.57 0.25
C VAL A 264 -14.19 -9.38 -1.13
N GLY A 265 -14.31 -10.39 -2.00
CA GLY A 265 -13.99 -10.24 -3.42
C GLY A 265 -12.52 -9.97 -3.75
N ASN A 266 -11.58 -10.26 -2.85
CA ASN A 266 -10.15 -10.04 -3.08
C ASN A 266 -9.55 -11.16 -3.95
N PHE A 267 -8.52 -10.82 -4.73
CA PHE A 267 -7.85 -11.75 -5.65
C PHE A 267 -6.38 -11.93 -5.26
N PHE A 268 -6.03 -13.13 -4.75
CA PHE A 268 -4.67 -13.51 -4.44
C PHE A 268 -4.02 -14.20 -5.64
N ARG A 269 -2.89 -13.67 -6.11
CA ARG A 269 -2.13 -14.26 -7.21
C ARG A 269 -0.70 -14.57 -6.76
N PRO A 270 -0.26 -15.84 -6.79
CA PRO A 270 1.12 -16.17 -6.52
C PRO A 270 2.07 -15.60 -7.57
N GLY A 271 3.22 -15.12 -7.11
CA GLY A 271 4.38 -14.80 -7.94
C GLY A 271 5.58 -15.69 -7.61
N PRO A 272 6.74 -15.44 -8.24
CA PRO A 272 7.93 -16.29 -8.11
C PRO A 272 8.45 -16.48 -6.67
N ASP A 273 8.24 -15.49 -5.81
CA ASP A 273 8.69 -15.51 -4.42
C ASP A 273 7.58 -15.85 -3.42
N SER A 274 6.36 -16.13 -3.89
CA SER A 274 5.23 -16.42 -3.01
C SER A 274 5.44 -17.64 -2.11
N SER A 275 4.99 -17.53 -0.86
CA SER A 275 5.00 -18.66 0.09
C SER A 275 3.70 -19.46 -0.01
N LEU A 276 3.59 -20.36 -0.98
CA LEU A 276 2.38 -21.18 -1.17
C LEU A 276 2.04 -22.06 0.05
N GLY A 277 3.03 -22.34 0.90
CA GLY A 277 2.82 -23.08 2.14
C GLY A 277 2.18 -22.30 3.28
N LYS A 278 1.72 -21.06 3.03
CA LYS A 278 1.05 -20.20 4.01
C LYS A 278 -0.33 -19.78 3.51
N PRO A 279 -1.29 -19.58 4.44
CA PRO A 279 -2.65 -19.16 4.11
C PRO A 279 -2.69 -17.69 3.65
N GLU A 280 -3.68 -17.40 2.81
CA GLU A 280 -3.98 -16.10 2.25
C GLU A 280 -4.51 -15.14 3.32
N ILE A 281 -5.26 -15.66 4.30
CA ILE A 281 -5.84 -14.87 5.40
C ILE A 281 -5.43 -15.49 6.74
N ASN A 282 -4.78 -14.69 7.60
CA ASN A 282 -4.27 -15.13 8.89
C ASN A 282 -5.01 -14.41 10.02
N ILE A 283 -5.83 -15.11 10.78
CA ILE A 283 -6.51 -14.58 11.96
C ILE A 283 -5.68 -14.96 13.20
N ILE A 284 -5.28 -13.96 13.98
CA ILE A 284 -4.38 -14.10 15.12
C ILE A 284 -5.07 -13.54 16.38
N PRO A 285 -5.92 -14.35 17.03
CA PRO A 285 -6.46 -14.07 18.37
C PRO A 285 -5.32 -13.82 19.37
N LYS A 286 -5.49 -12.80 20.22
CA LYS A 286 -4.61 -12.51 21.35
C LYS A 286 -5.20 -12.99 22.67
N HIS A 287 -6.49 -13.32 22.69
CA HIS A 287 -7.23 -13.75 23.89
C HIS A 287 -7.15 -12.72 25.03
N GLN A 288 -6.99 -11.44 24.69
CA GLN A 288 -7.05 -10.35 25.66
C GLN A 288 -8.50 -9.96 25.92
N ARG A 289 -8.75 -9.34 27.07
CA ARG A 289 -10.06 -8.85 27.46
C ARG A 289 -9.97 -7.40 27.92
N TRP A 290 -11.01 -6.66 27.63
CA TRP A 290 -11.30 -5.37 28.26
C TRP A 290 -12.68 -5.49 28.88
N GLU A 291 -12.74 -5.36 30.20
CA GLU A 291 -13.96 -5.68 30.98
C GLU A 291 -14.43 -7.11 30.67
N ASP A 292 -15.70 -7.30 30.30
CA ASP A 292 -16.27 -8.59 29.91
C ASP A 292 -16.07 -8.93 28.41
N VAL A 293 -15.61 -7.97 27.61
CA VAL A 293 -15.44 -8.11 26.16
C VAL A 293 -14.13 -8.79 25.80
N ARG A 294 -14.23 -9.75 24.88
CA ARG A 294 -13.07 -10.43 24.29
C ARG A 294 -12.52 -9.61 23.12
N MET A 295 -11.25 -9.20 23.22
CA MET A 295 -10.59 -8.31 22.26
C MET A 295 -9.91 -9.08 21.12
N ASP A 296 -10.69 -9.92 20.45
CA ASP A 296 -10.24 -10.74 19.33
C ASP A 296 -10.98 -10.38 18.03
N PRO A 297 -10.36 -10.66 16.87
CA PRO A 297 -10.91 -10.27 15.57
C PRO A 297 -12.08 -11.16 15.17
N GLN A 298 -12.97 -10.61 14.34
CA GLN A 298 -13.99 -11.36 13.62
C GLN A 298 -13.98 -10.95 12.16
N VAL A 299 -14.13 -11.92 11.26
CA VAL A 299 -14.02 -11.72 9.81
C VAL A 299 -15.25 -12.32 9.13
N PHE A 300 -15.92 -11.51 8.31
CA PHE A 300 -16.84 -11.97 7.28
C PHE A 300 -16.04 -12.18 6.00
N CYS A 301 -16.09 -13.38 5.42
CA CYS A 301 -15.38 -13.74 4.18
C CYS A 301 -16.37 -14.14 3.10
N GLU A 302 -16.26 -13.53 1.91
CA GLU A 302 -17.12 -13.87 0.77
C GLU A 302 -16.42 -13.56 -0.57
N GLY A 303 -16.55 -14.45 -1.56
CA GLY A 303 -16.16 -14.23 -2.95
C GLY A 303 -14.66 -14.03 -3.19
N ASN A 304 -13.79 -14.39 -2.24
CA ASN A 304 -12.35 -14.22 -2.41
C ASN A 304 -11.78 -15.37 -3.25
N LEU A 305 -10.81 -15.09 -4.12
CA LEU A 305 -10.16 -16.09 -4.96
C LEU A 305 -8.65 -16.11 -4.72
N GLY A 306 -8.07 -17.31 -4.72
CA GLY A 306 -6.65 -17.51 -4.47
C GLY A 306 -6.21 -18.95 -4.71
N PRO A 307 -4.94 -19.28 -4.42
CA PRO A 307 -4.40 -20.63 -4.57
C PRO A 307 -5.23 -21.75 -3.93
N ARG A 308 -5.84 -21.48 -2.76
CA ARG A 308 -6.67 -22.44 -2.01
C ARG A 308 -8.16 -22.42 -2.39
N ARG A 309 -8.65 -21.31 -2.95
CA ARG A 309 -10.01 -21.14 -3.46
C ARG A 309 -9.96 -20.63 -4.88
N GLN A 310 -9.82 -21.55 -5.84
CA GLN A 310 -9.59 -21.18 -7.24
C GLN A 310 -10.86 -20.79 -7.99
N SER A 311 -12.02 -21.11 -7.43
CA SER A 311 -13.34 -20.92 -8.03
C SER A 311 -14.41 -20.81 -6.94
N ASP A 312 -15.59 -20.32 -7.32
CA ASP A 312 -16.64 -19.97 -6.37
C ASP A 312 -17.42 -21.17 -5.77
N ASP A 313 -17.21 -22.36 -6.32
CA ASP A 313 -17.77 -23.64 -5.83
C ASP A 313 -17.00 -24.22 -4.63
N LEU A 314 -15.84 -23.65 -4.30
CA LEU A 314 -15.03 -24.03 -3.15
C LEU A 314 -15.39 -23.22 -1.90
N ASP A 315 -15.15 -23.83 -0.73
CA ASP A 315 -15.39 -23.20 0.57
C ASP A 315 -14.64 -21.86 0.73
N GLU A 316 -15.38 -20.80 1.08
CA GLU A 316 -14.86 -19.45 1.41
C GLU A 316 -13.73 -19.49 2.44
N LEU A 317 -13.84 -20.44 3.38
CA LEU A 317 -12.92 -20.59 4.49
C LEU A 317 -11.66 -21.39 4.12
N SER A 318 -11.54 -21.94 2.91
CA SER A 318 -10.33 -22.64 2.47
C SER A 318 -9.06 -21.77 2.45
N LEU A 319 -9.23 -20.44 2.41
CA LEU A 319 -8.18 -19.41 2.38
C LEU A 319 -7.67 -19.00 3.78
N VAL A 320 -8.46 -19.29 4.81
CA VAL A 320 -8.32 -18.69 6.14
C VAL A 320 -7.64 -19.67 7.11
N MET A 321 -6.74 -19.13 7.93
CA MET A 321 -6.11 -19.81 9.04
C MET A 321 -6.37 -19.04 10.33
N ILE A 322 -6.87 -19.73 11.34
CA ILE A 322 -7.07 -19.18 12.68
C ILE A 322 -6.01 -19.78 13.62
N TYR A 323 -5.12 -18.92 14.09
CA TYR A 323 -4.05 -19.33 15.00
C TYR A 323 -4.57 -19.46 16.45
N GLY A 324 -4.18 -20.53 17.10
CA GLY A 324 -4.46 -20.82 18.51
C GLY A 324 -3.30 -21.58 19.14
N LYS A 325 -3.39 -21.84 20.46
CA LYS A 325 -2.30 -22.51 21.19
C LYS A 325 -1.90 -23.86 20.58
N GLN A 326 -2.89 -24.62 20.08
CA GLN A 326 -2.71 -25.98 19.58
C GLN A 326 -2.12 -26.04 18.16
N ASN A 327 -2.28 -25.00 17.36
CA ASN A 327 -1.87 -24.97 15.95
C ASN A 327 -0.93 -23.79 15.62
N ARG A 328 -0.32 -23.13 16.63
CA ARG A 328 0.59 -21.98 16.42
C ARG A 328 1.82 -22.30 15.56
N GLN A 329 2.19 -23.58 15.47
CA GLN A 329 3.31 -24.06 14.65
C GLN A 329 2.84 -24.68 13.32
N SER A 330 1.53 -24.77 13.12
CA SER A 330 0.95 -25.36 11.92
C SER A 330 1.15 -24.43 10.72
N LYS A 331 1.50 -25.04 9.58
CA LYS A 331 1.58 -24.36 8.27
C LYS A 331 0.23 -24.37 7.55
N TYR A 332 -0.59 -25.36 7.88
CA TYR A 332 -1.95 -25.60 7.41
C TYR A 332 -2.71 -26.21 8.59
N GLY A 333 -4.03 -26.05 8.68
CA GLY A 333 -4.80 -26.85 9.62
C GLY A 333 -6.03 -26.16 10.17
N ALA A 334 -7.04 -27.01 10.41
CA ALA A 334 -8.42 -26.67 10.67
C ALA A 334 -8.63 -25.64 11.78
N TYR A 335 -9.57 -24.74 11.49
CA TYR A 335 -10.78 -24.57 12.28
C TYR A 335 -10.92 -25.57 13.44
N GLY A 336 -10.24 -25.32 14.56
CA GLY A 336 -10.64 -25.98 15.81
C GLY A 336 -12.07 -25.59 16.14
N ALA A 337 -12.75 -26.29 17.05
CA ALA A 337 -14.13 -25.98 17.44
C ALA A 337 -14.35 -24.50 17.85
N GLU A 338 -13.28 -23.82 18.27
CA GLU A 338 -13.28 -22.40 18.62
C GLU A 338 -13.23 -21.44 17.43
N ALA A 339 -13.07 -21.92 16.21
CA ALA A 339 -12.80 -21.09 15.04
C ALA A 339 -14.03 -20.31 14.56
N GLU A 340 -15.22 -20.88 14.72
CA GLU A 340 -16.49 -20.27 14.35
C GLU A 340 -16.69 -18.90 15.01
N GLN A 341 -16.19 -18.69 16.23
CA GLN A 341 -16.38 -17.42 16.94
C GLN A 341 -15.61 -16.24 16.30
N TYR A 342 -14.61 -16.52 15.46
CA TYR A 342 -13.85 -15.49 14.73
C TYR A 342 -14.37 -15.31 13.29
N ILE A 343 -15.37 -16.09 12.88
CA ILE A 343 -16.02 -15.98 11.59
C ILE A 343 -17.40 -15.36 11.80
N ALA A 344 -17.69 -14.28 11.09
CA ALA A 344 -19.02 -13.69 11.07
C ALA A 344 -19.85 -14.33 9.95
N GLY A 345 -21.09 -14.74 10.26
CA GLY A 345 -22.01 -15.29 9.26
C GLY A 345 -22.72 -14.22 8.41
N LYS A 346 -22.54 -12.94 8.71
CA LYS A 346 -23.10 -11.79 7.99
C LYS A 346 -22.08 -10.66 7.95
N PRO A 347 -22.11 -9.81 6.91
CA PRO A 347 -21.24 -8.65 6.84
C PRO A 347 -21.54 -7.69 8.00
N PHE A 348 -20.48 -7.07 8.52
CA PHE A 348 -20.61 -5.95 9.45
C PHE A 348 -21.18 -4.75 8.68
N GLY A 349 -22.18 -4.07 9.23
CA GLY A 349 -22.82 -2.96 8.53
C GLY A 349 -21.86 -1.78 8.30
N SER A 350 -22.07 -1.05 7.22
CA SER A 350 -21.38 0.22 6.94
C SER A 350 -22.42 1.35 6.97
N PRO A 351 -22.04 2.57 7.40
CA PRO A 351 -22.87 3.77 7.23
C PRO A 351 -23.34 3.91 5.78
N ALA A 352 -24.55 4.44 5.56
CA ALA A 352 -25.17 4.51 4.24
C ALA A 352 -24.35 5.30 3.21
N ASP A 353 -23.62 6.32 3.67
CA ASP A 353 -22.70 7.16 2.91
C ASP A 353 -21.32 6.52 2.65
N ALA A 354 -21.04 5.39 3.29
CA ALA A 354 -19.78 4.63 3.15
C ALA A 354 -19.95 3.33 2.34
N VAL A 355 -21.14 3.02 1.82
CA VAL A 355 -21.43 1.72 1.19
C VAL A 355 -20.61 1.52 -0.08
N LEU A 356 -19.68 0.57 -0.02
CA LEU A 356 -18.99 -0.01 -1.17
C LEU A 356 -19.73 -1.27 -1.63
N LYS A 357 -20.04 -1.35 -2.93
CA LYS A 357 -20.62 -2.57 -3.52
C LYS A 357 -19.51 -3.48 -4.03
N PRO A 358 -19.33 -4.69 -3.47
CA PRO A 358 -18.31 -5.61 -3.94
C PRO A 358 -18.60 -6.12 -5.36
N GLN A 359 -17.53 -6.42 -6.08
CA GLN A 359 -17.56 -7.08 -7.39
C GLN A 359 -17.01 -8.52 -7.28
N PRO A 360 -17.27 -9.40 -8.26
CA PRO A 360 -16.54 -10.67 -8.37
C PRO A 360 -15.02 -10.47 -8.42
N ALA A 361 -14.26 -11.33 -7.74
CA ALA A 361 -12.81 -11.14 -7.59
C ALA A 361 -12.04 -11.10 -8.91
N GLU A 362 -12.45 -11.88 -9.93
CA GLU A 362 -11.83 -11.83 -11.26
C GLU A 362 -12.11 -10.52 -12.02
N GLN A 363 -13.29 -9.92 -11.80
CA GLN A 363 -13.61 -8.62 -12.36
C GLN A 363 -12.75 -7.55 -11.68
N ALA A 364 -12.70 -7.55 -10.35
CA ALA A 364 -11.85 -6.68 -9.57
C ALA A 364 -10.38 -6.79 -10.00
N TYR A 365 -9.85 -8.02 -10.17
CA TYR A 365 -8.49 -8.25 -10.65
C TYR A 365 -8.17 -7.50 -11.95
N ARG A 366 -9.06 -7.59 -12.94
CA ARG A 366 -8.88 -6.88 -14.22
C ARG A 366 -8.92 -5.38 -14.04
N GLN A 367 -9.94 -4.86 -13.34
CA GLN A 367 -10.08 -3.42 -13.12
C GLN A 367 -8.89 -2.83 -12.35
N VAL A 368 -8.42 -3.50 -11.30
CA VAL A 368 -7.24 -3.06 -10.54
C VAL A 368 -6.04 -2.94 -11.46
N LEU A 369 -5.71 -3.95 -12.27
CA LEU A 369 -4.56 -3.85 -13.17
C LEU A 369 -4.71 -2.78 -14.26
N ASP A 370 -5.94 -2.43 -14.61
CA ASP A 370 -6.21 -1.39 -15.60
C ASP A 370 -6.10 0.01 -14.99
N GLN A 371 -6.49 0.22 -13.73
CA GLN A 371 -6.72 1.56 -13.15
C GLN A 371 -5.81 1.94 -11.97
N VAL A 372 -5.31 0.98 -11.18
CA VAL A 372 -4.58 1.23 -9.93
C VAL A 372 -3.35 2.15 -10.07
N GLY A 373 -3.05 2.89 -9.01
CA GLY A 373 -1.85 3.70 -8.84
C GLY A 373 -1.97 5.11 -9.39
N ALA A 374 -0.89 5.88 -9.23
CA ALA A 374 -0.79 7.24 -9.70
C ALA A 374 -0.77 7.33 -11.24
N TRP A 375 -1.38 8.40 -11.75
CA TRP A 375 -1.43 8.66 -13.18
C TRP A 375 -0.77 10.00 -13.56
N PRO A 376 -0.03 10.05 -14.69
CA PRO A 376 0.37 8.90 -15.50
C PRO A 376 1.31 7.97 -14.72
N ARG A 377 1.18 6.67 -14.99
CA ARG A 377 2.02 5.65 -14.35
C ARG A 377 3.46 5.81 -14.83
N ASP A 378 4.39 5.77 -13.89
CA ASP A 378 5.82 5.72 -14.21
C ASP A 378 6.28 4.30 -14.55
N GLU A 379 7.57 4.17 -14.87
CA GLU A 379 8.16 2.87 -15.21
C GLU A 379 8.00 1.84 -14.09
N VAL A 380 8.04 2.27 -12.83
CA VAL A 380 7.89 1.39 -11.66
C VAL A 380 6.48 0.82 -11.63
N ASP A 381 5.45 1.68 -11.66
CA ASP A 381 4.05 1.23 -11.62
C ASP A 381 3.70 0.37 -12.84
N GLN A 382 4.17 0.76 -14.04
CA GLN A 382 3.99 -0.04 -15.26
C GLN A 382 4.67 -1.41 -15.15
N ARG A 383 5.88 -1.47 -14.60
CA ARG A 383 6.60 -2.73 -14.35
C ARG A 383 5.83 -3.61 -13.39
N LEU A 384 5.37 -3.07 -12.26
CA LEU A 384 4.62 -3.83 -11.25
C LEU A 384 3.36 -4.48 -11.84
N ILE A 385 2.61 -3.75 -12.66
CA ILE A 385 1.41 -4.28 -13.34
C ILE A 385 1.78 -5.38 -14.34
N ARG A 386 2.83 -5.15 -15.14
CA ARG A 386 3.34 -6.15 -16.10
C ARG A 386 3.75 -7.43 -15.37
N GLU A 387 4.44 -7.30 -14.25
CA GLU A 387 4.88 -8.41 -13.41
C GLU A 387 3.71 -9.22 -12.84
N VAL A 388 2.62 -8.57 -12.42
CA VAL A 388 1.40 -9.27 -12.00
C VAL A 388 0.81 -10.07 -13.15
N ARG A 389 0.70 -9.47 -14.35
CA ARG A 389 0.14 -10.11 -15.55
C ARG A 389 0.98 -11.34 -15.94
N GLU A 390 2.30 -11.14 -16.05
CA GLU A 390 3.27 -12.15 -16.52
C GLU A 390 3.74 -13.12 -15.44
N LYS A 391 3.24 -12.99 -14.20
CA LYS A 391 3.67 -13.79 -13.03
C LYS A 391 5.19 -13.72 -12.80
N GLN A 392 5.76 -12.54 -13.00
CA GLN A 392 7.17 -12.22 -12.71
C GLN A 392 7.28 -11.36 -11.45
N GLY A 393 8.47 -11.18 -10.90
CA GLY A 393 8.57 -10.47 -9.63
C GLY A 393 9.72 -10.95 -8.77
N LYS A 394 10.19 -10.09 -7.87
CA LYS A 394 11.06 -10.46 -6.76
C LYS A 394 10.72 -9.62 -5.54
N ILE A 395 10.70 -10.23 -4.38
CA ILE A 395 10.64 -9.49 -3.11
C ILE A 395 12.06 -9.00 -2.77
N GLY A 396 12.19 -7.77 -2.30
CA GLY A 396 13.48 -7.22 -1.86
C GLY A 396 14.49 -6.96 -2.98
N ARG A 397 14.05 -6.39 -4.11
CA ARG A 397 14.93 -6.03 -5.24
C ARG A 397 16.06 -5.08 -4.87
N VAL A 398 15.89 -4.30 -3.80
CA VAL A 398 16.82 -3.24 -3.36
C VAL A 398 17.97 -3.76 -2.47
N GLY A 399 18.19 -5.08 -2.38
CA GLY A 399 19.27 -5.69 -1.58
C GLY A 399 19.58 -7.16 -1.96
N PRO A 400 20.50 -7.84 -1.25
CA PRO A 400 20.75 -9.27 -1.43
C PRO A 400 19.46 -10.09 -1.25
N ARG A 401 19.31 -11.23 -1.95
CA ARG A 401 18.08 -12.06 -1.93
C ARG A 401 17.52 -12.25 -0.50
N TRP A 402 16.33 -11.69 -0.25
CA TRP A 402 15.71 -11.57 1.09
C TRP A 402 15.69 -12.84 1.95
N ARG A 403 15.53 -14.03 1.32
CA ARG A 403 15.53 -15.32 2.02
C ARG A 403 16.81 -15.54 2.81
N LYS A 404 17.96 -15.19 2.22
CA LYS A 404 19.27 -15.32 2.87
C LYS A 404 19.38 -14.39 4.08
N ILE A 405 18.90 -13.15 3.96
CA ILE A 405 18.88 -12.16 5.04
C ILE A 405 18.01 -12.67 6.19
N TYR A 406 16.81 -13.16 5.86
CA TYR A 406 15.88 -13.72 6.84
C TYR A 406 16.49 -14.92 7.58
N GLU A 407 17.09 -15.88 6.87
CA GLU A 407 17.76 -17.04 7.48
C GLU A 407 18.91 -16.64 8.40
N GLN A 408 19.74 -15.68 7.99
CA GLN A 408 20.82 -15.14 8.82
C GLN A 408 20.28 -14.46 10.08
N PHE A 409 19.20 -13.68 9.95
CA PHE A 409 18.53 -13.03 11.08
C PHE A 409 17.97 -14.06 12.08
N GLN A 410 17.32 -15.12 11.60
CA GLN A 410 16.81 -16.19 12.46
C GLN A 410 17.95 -16.91 13.22
N LYS A 411 19.05 -17.24 12.54
CA LYS A 411 20.24 -17.83 13.18
C LYS A 411 20.79 -16.95 14.30
N LYS A 412 20.91 -15.63 14.07
CA LYS A 412 21.36 -14.68 15.10
C LYS A 412 20.39 -14.62 16.29
N ARG A 413 19.07 -14.62 16.05
CA ARG A 413 18.07 -14.63 17.13
C ARG A 413 18.13 -15.90 17.95
N GLN A 414 18.35 -17.05 17.33
CA GLN A 414 18.47 -18.32 18.03
C GLN A 414 19.73 -18.36 18.90
N ALA A 415 20.88 -17.98 18.36
CA ALA A 415 22.13 -17.89 19.13
C ALA A 415 22.04 -16.94 20.34
N LYS A 416 21.23 -15.88 20.26
CA LYS A 416 20.97 -14.96 21.38
C LYS A 416 20.07 -15.57 22.46
N LYS A 417 19.20 -16.53 22.12
CA LYS A 417 18.35 -17.23 23.10
C LYS A 417 19.09 -18.36 23.84
N GLU A 418 20.16 -18.86 23.24
CA GLU A 418 20.99 -19.95 23.78
C GLU A 418 22.14 -19.43 24.68
N ARG A 419 22.33 -18.11 24.74
CA ARG A 419 23.21 -17.40 25.69
C ARG A 419 22.35 -16.77 26.77
#